data_AF-A0A970QEZ2-F1
#
_entry.id   AF-A0A970QEZ2-F1
#
_cell.length_a   1.000
_cell.length_b   1.000
_cell.length_c   1.000
_cell.angle_alpha   90.00
_cell.angle_beta   90.00
_cell.angle_gamma   90.00
#
_symmetry.space_group_name_H-M   'P 1'
#
loop_
_entity.id
_entity.type
_entity.pdbx_description
1 polymer ?
#
loop_
_entity_poly.entity_id
_entity_poly.type
_entity_poly.pdbx_seq_one_letter_code
_entity_poly.pdbx_strand_id
1 'polypeptide(L)'
;MLLSEKYTDLIAGYINEIEEYIGEKISVEKRARILERFRRRVEEKLRSTVQEEMSDLEITAILHKMGDPSTQAAVLIRVWGDGTEGDALNIGESTQENSFVEEKNEAPAATEASKSEASHVPVTPQNAATVIEPAPEPIAIIKPKPIAEDVAANSSETLKEETAEHAVWLGGAWYAAKKSGWPAWSLRSLFVLLGLVTGPIALLLYMSAFIMLRMRGAVKAPAPFHPSRVILNPLFTVGVMILFYLGGIYGIKGVCLAHEKYLSRAVPDLNDWAWLELQSGRMFGGALLLLLPLALFSAMPLANGWDFSLKRFTQAGVILYAIAVSFGLASFITGIIIVFVNEFAG
;
A
#
# COMPACT_ATOMS: atom_id res chain seq x y z
N MET A 1 -24.89 21.15 -8.12
CA MET A 1 -24.67 20.37 -9.36
C MET A 1 -25.62 19.18 -9.26
N LEU A 2 -26.75 19.24 -9.94
CA LEU A 2 -27.73 18.15 -9.91
C LEU A 2 -27.19 17.06 -10.83
N LEU A 3 -26.85 15.90 -10.25
CA LEU A 3 -26.62 14.70 -11.05
C LEU A 3 -27.91 14.44 -11.84
N SER A 4 -27.78 14.20 -13.14
CA SER A 4 -28.92 13.83 -13.98
C SER A 4 -29.64 12.63 -13.34
N GLU A 5 -30.98 12.64 -13.35
CA GLU A 5 -31.84 11.56 -12.82
C GLU A 5 -31.44 10.19 -13.40
N LYS A 6 -30.94 10.18 -14.64
CA LYS A 6 -30.40 8.97 -15.28
C LYS A 6 -29.19 8.36 -14.57
N TYR A 7 -28.35 9.20 -13.95
CA TYR A 7 -27.15 8.73 -13.26
C TYR A 7 -27.50 8.08 -11.93
N THR A 8 -28.53 8.60 -11.25
CA THR A 8 -29.01 7.99 -10.01
C THR A 8 -29.55 6.58 -10.26
N ASP A 9 -30.20 6.35 -11.41
CA ASP A 9 -30.73 5.03 -11.78
C ASP A 9 -29.61 4.02 -12.07
N LEU A 10 -28.56 4.41 -12.79
CA LEU A 10 -27.42 3.53 -13.08
C LEU A 10 -26.64 3.16 -11.81
N ILE A 11 -26.42 4.12 -10.91
CA ILE A 11 -25.75 3.88 -9.63
C ILE A 11 -26.62 2.97 -8.75
N ALA A 12 -27.94 3.20 -8.72
CA ALA A 12 -28.87 2.37 -7.98
C ALA A 12 -28.89 0.92 -8.50
N GLY A 13 -28.91 0.71 -9.81
CA GLY A 13 -28.82 -0.62 -10.42
C GLY A 13 -27.55 -1.36 -10.01
N TYR A 14 -26.40 -0.71 -10.12
CA TYR A 14 -25.11 -1.28 -9.73
C TYR A 14 -25.04 -1.61 -8.22
N ILE A 15 -25.59 -0.75 -7.35
CA ILE A 15 -25.65 -1.01 -5.90
C ILE A 15 -26.60 -2.16 -5.58
N ASN A 16 -27.73 -2.26 -6.26
CA ASN A 16 -28.68 -3.35 -6.07
C ASN A 16 -28.08 -4.71 -6.45
N GLU A 17 -27.31 -4.77 -7.54
CA GLU A 17 -26.56 -5.98 -7.91
C GLU A 17 -25.55 -6.38 -6.81
N ILE A 18 -24.82 -5.40 -6.25
CA ILE A 18 -23.92 -5.65 -5.12
C ILE A 18 -24.69 -6.15 -3.89
N GLU A 19 -25.86 -5.56 -3.59
CA GLU A 19 -26.71 -6.01 -2.48
C GLU A 19 -27.17 -7.46 -2.67
N GLU A 20 -27.54 -7.84 -3.89
CA GLU A 20 -27.92 -9.22 -4.24
C GLU A 20 -26.76 -10.21 -4.01
N TYR A 21 -25.54 -9.86 -4.43
CA TYR A 21 -24.36 -10.70 -4.19
C TYR A 21 -23.93 -10.78 -2.72
N ILE A 22 -24.17 -9.73 -1.92
CA ILE A 22 -23.97 -9.76 -0.47
C ILE A 22 -24.98 -10.71 0.18
N GLY A 23 -26.25 -10.64 -0.24
CA GLY A 23 -27.33 -11.51 0.21
C GLY A 23 -27.49 -11.51 1.74
N GLU A 24 -27.61 -12.72 2.30
CA GLU A 24 -27.76 -12.96 3.75
C GLU A 24 -26.44 -13.16 4.50
N LYS A 25 -25.28 -13.00 3.82
CA LYS A 25 -23.96 -13.22 4.43
C LYS A 25 -23.62 -12.18 5.51
N ILE A 26 -24.33 -11.06 5.54
CA ILE A 26 -24.13 -9.95 6.46
C ILE A 26 -25.47 -9.58 7.10
N SER A 27 -25.45 -9.22 8.38
CA SER A 27 -26.66 -8.72 9.07
C SER A 27 -27.23 -7.48 8.37
N VAL A 28 -28.56 -7.36 8.36
CA VAL A 28 -29.29 -6.30 7.62
C VAL A 28 -28.80 -4.89 7.98
N GLU A 29 -28.55 -4.62 9.26
CA GLU A 29 -28.05 -3.32 9.73
C GLU A 29 -26.64 -3.00 9.25
N LYS A 30 -25.77 -4.02 9.13
CA LYS A 30 -24.40 -3.85 8.63
C LYS A 30 -24.41 -3.71 7.11
N ARG A 31 -25.24 -4.50 6.41
CA ARG A 31 -25.44 -4.39 4.97
C ARG A 31 -25.83 -2.98 4.56
N ALA A 32 -26.84 -2.39 5.22
CA ALA A 32 -27.26 -1.01 4.96
C ALA A 32 -26.12 0.02 5.18
N ARG A 33 -25.36 -0.13 6.28
CA ARG A 33 -24.21 0.77 6.57
C ARG A 33 -23.08 0.63 5.56
N ILE A 34 -22.79 -0.58 5.10
CA ILE A 34 -21.74 -0.86 4.11
C ILE A 34 -22.15 -0.28 2.75
N LEU A 35 -23.38 -0.51 2.30
CA LEU A 35 -23.89 -0.01 1.03
C LEU A 35 -23.93 1.52 1.02
N GLU A 36 -24.32 2.17 2.12
CA GLU A 36 -24.29 3.63 2.24
C GLU A 36 -22.86 4.20 2.13
N ARG A 37 -21.89 3.57 2.80
CA ARG A 37 -20.47 3.97 2.68
C ARG A 37 -19.94 3.75 1.26
N PHE A 38 -20.31 2.63 0.64
CA PHE A 38 -19.91 2.33 -0.73
C PHE A 38 -20.49 3.37 -1.69
N ARG A 39 -21.80 3.67 -1.58
CA ARG A 39 -22.49 4.71 -2.36
C ARG A 39 -21.76 6.05 -2.30
N ARG A 40 -21.41 6.54 -1.10
CA ARG A 40 -20.66 7.80 -0.95
C ARG A 40 -19.32 7.77 -1.67
N ARG A 41 -18.60 6.65 -1.63
CA ARG A 41 -17.33 6.48 -2.35
C ARG A 41 -17.52 6.51 -3.87
N VAL A 42 -18.59 5.89 -4.38
CA VAL A 42 -18.94 5.96 -5.81
C VAL A 42 -19.24 7.40 -6.21
N GLU A 43 -20.08 8.09 -5.44
CA GLU A 43 -20.46 9.49 -5.68
C GLU A 43 -19.25 10.43 -5.64
N GLU A 44 -18.35 10.25 -4.67
CA GLU A 44 -17.11 11.03 -4.58
C GLU A 44 -16.18 10.79 -5.78
N LYS A 45 -16.02 9.53 -6.19
CA LYS A 45 -15.21 9.16 -7.35
C LYS A 45 -15.79 9.72 -8.65
N LEU A 46 -17.11 9.65 -8.83
CA LEU A 46 -17.80 10.26 -9.96
C LEU A 46 -17.63 11.78 -9.92
N ARG A 47 -17.87 12.43 -8.78
CA ARG A 47 -17.70 13.89 -8.63
C ARG A 47 -16.28 14.35 -8.94
N SER A 48 -15.26 13.55 -8.62
CA SER A 48 -13.87 13.86 -8.96
C SER A 48 -13.51 13.69 -10.44
N THR A 49 -14.30 12.89 -11.18
CA THR A 49 -14.02 12.53 -12.57
C THR A 49 -14.90 13.29 -13.58
N VAL A 50 -16.11 13.70 -13.17
CA VAL A 50 -17.10 14.35 -14.03
C VAL A 50 -16.67 15.78 -14.36
N GLN A 51 -16.36 16.02 -15.64
CA GLN A 51 -16.38 17.33 -16.29
C GLN A 51 -17.77 17.53 -16.93
N GLU A 52 -18.22 18.78 -17.09
CA GLU A 52 -19.63 19.26 -17.16
C GLU A 52 -20.70 18.45 -17.94
N GLU A 53 -20.36 17.53 -18.85
CA GLU A 53 -21.31 16.65 -19.54
C GLU A 53 -20.71 15.25 -19.74
N MET A 54 -20.99 14.31 -18.84
CA MET A 54 -20.51 12.93 -18.95
C MET A 54 -21.58 12.04 -19.60
N SER A 55 -21.18 11.25 -20.58
CA SER A 55 -22.08 10.29 -21.23
C SER A 55 -22.36 9.06 -20.34
N ASP A 56 -23.52 8.42 -20.53
CA ASP A 56 -23.89 7.18 -19.81
C ASP A 56 -22.82 6.07 -19.97
N LEU A 57 -22.13 6.06 -21.12
CA LEU A 57 -21.07 5.12 -21.44
C LEU A 57 -19.79 5.37 -20.61
N GLU A 58 -19.49 6.63 -20.29
CA GLU A 58 -18.36 6.96 -19.42
C GLU A 58 -18.64 6.61 -17.96
N ILE A 59 -19.88 6.76 -17.50
CA ILE A 59 -20.28 6.37 -16.15
C ILE A 59 -20.19 4.87 -15.98
N THR A 60 -20.73 4.10 -16.93
CA THR A 60 -20.60 2.64 -16.92
C THR A 60 -19.13 2.21 -17.00
N ALA A 61 -18.30 2.90 -17.78
CA ALA A 61 -16.86 2.65 -17.80
C ALA A 61 -16.17 2.97 -16.45
N ILE A 62 -16.60 4.01 -15.73
CA ILE A 62 -16.10 4.33 -14.39
C ILE A 62 -16.53 3.27 -13.37
N LEU A 63 -17.80 2.84 -13.41
CA LEU A 63 -18.30 1.77 -12.55
C LEU A 63 -17.55 0.46 -12.81
N HIS A 64 -17.35 0.08 -14.08
CA HIS A 64 -16.56 -1.09 -14.46
C HIS A 64 -15.07 -0.96 -14.06
N LYS A 65 -14.50 0.25 -14.05
CA LYS A 65 -13.16 0.52 -13.50
C LYS A 65 -13.09 0.35 -11.99
N MET A 66 -14.20 0.47 -11.27
CA MET A 66 -14.23 0.09 -9.85
C MET A 66 -14.22 -1.42 -9.69
N GLY A 67 -14.84 -2.15 -10.61
CA GLY A 67 -14.81 -3.61 -10.68
C GLY A 67 -16.20 -4.16 -10.97
N ASP A 68 -16.25 -5.46 -11.24
CA ASP A 68 -17.53 -6.17 -11.37
C ASP A 68 -18.30 -6.17 -10.02
N PRO A 69 -19.64 -6.04 -10.02
CA PRO A 69 -20.46 -6.06 -8.80
C PRO A 69 -20.16 -7.26 -7.89
N SER A 70 -19.94 -8.44 -8.47
CA SER A 70 -19.61 -9.66 -7.73
C SER A 70 -18.28 -9.56 -6.98
N THR A 71 -17.28 -8.95 -7.61
CA THR A 71 -15.94 -8.74 -7.02
C THR A 71 -15.99 -7.68 -5.92
N GLN A 72 -16.75 -6.60 -6.14
CA GLN A 72 -16.95 -5.58 -5.12
C GLN A 72 -17.70 -6.14 -3.91
N ALA A 73 -18.75 -6.94 -4.13
CA ALA A 73 -19.44 -7.64 -3.05
C ALA A 73 -18.50 -8.55 -2.25
N ALA A 74 -17.64 -9.32 -2.92
CA ALA A 74 -16.65 -10.17 -2.24
C ALA A 74 -15.66 -9.36 -1.40
N VAL A 75 -15.16 -8.22 -1.91
CA VAL A 75 -14.31 -7.30 -1.14
C VAL A 75 -15.07 -6.71 0.05
N LEU A 76 -16.33 -6.31 -0.14
CA LEU A 76 -17.16 -5.75 0.93
C LEU A 76 -17.41 -6.78 2.04
N ILE A 77 -17.75 -8.03 1.69
CA ILE A 77 -17.90 -9.14 2.64
C ILE A 77 -16.58 -9.42 3.34
N ARG A 78 -15.45 -9.35 2.64
CA ARG A 78 -14.16 -9.62 3.26
C ARG A 78 -13.74 -8.56 4.27
N VAL A 79 -13.96 -7.29 3.95
CA VAL A 79 -13.49 -6.16 4.76
C VAL A 79 -14.46 -5.84 5.90
N TRP A 80 -15.76 -6.03 5.71
CA TRP A 80 -16.80 -5.68 6.68
C TRP A 80 -17.76 -6.81 7.04
N GLY A 81 -17.61 -7.99 6.44
CA GLY A 81 -18.29 -9.17 6.93
C GLY A 81 -17.85 -9.43 8.35
N ASP A 82 -18.84 -9.68 9.20
CA ASP A 82 -18.55 -10.22 10.51
C ASP A 82 -17.80 -11.51 10.25
N GLY A 83 -16.53 -11.55 10.65
CA GLY A 83 -15.82 -12.80 10.79
C GLY A 83 -16.64 -13.62 11.78
N THR A 84 -17.65 -14.34 11.30
CA THR A 84 -18.26 -15.41 12.04
C THR A 84 -17.08 -16.30 12.39
N GLU A 85 -16.79 -16.37 13.68
CA GLU A 85 -15.59 -16.91 14.31
C GLU A 85 -15.33 -18.41 14.00
N GLY A 86 -16.04 -19.00 13.03
CA GLY A 86 -15.97 -20.40 12.64
C GLY A 86 -15.07 -20.71 11.43
N ASP A 87 -14.77 -19.75 10.54
CA ASP A 87 -13.98 -20.01 9.31
C ASP A 87 -12.63 -19.29 9.29
N ALA A 88 -12.07 -19.00 10.46
CA ALA A 88 -10.68 -18.59 10.63
C ALA A 88 -9.67 -19.76 10.43
N LEU A 89 -9.95 -20.67 9.49
CA LEU A 89 -8.96 -21.58 8.94
C LEU A 89 -8.72 -21.21 7.48
N ASN A 90 -7.57 -20.60 7.26
CA ASN A 90 -6.98 -20.19 5.99
C ASN A 90 -7.73 -19.08 5.24
N ILE A 91 -7.22 -17.85 5.37
CA ILE A 91 -6.45 -17.19 4.30
C ILE A 91 -5.93 -15.87 4.87
N GLY A 92 -4.60 -15.75 4.93
CA GLY A 92 -3.93 -14.54 5.40
C GLY A 92 -4.13 -13.38 4.42
N GLU A 93 -4.61 -12.24 4.91
CA GLU A 93 -4.44 -10.96 4.25
C GLU A 93 -4.31 -9.83 5.26
N SER A 94 -3.26 -9.05 5.04
CA SER A 94 -2.97 -7.78 5.68
C SER A 94 -3.96 -6.72 5.22
N THR A 95 -4.90 -6.35 6.09
CA THR A 95 -5.68 -5.13 5.96
C THR A 95 -4.76 -3.93 6.18
N GLN A 96 -4.62 -3.10 5.14
CA GLN A 96 -3.91 -1.83 5.19
C GLN A 96 -4.82 -0.80 5.87
N GLU A 97 -4.55 -0.53 7.14
CA GLU A 97 -5.23 0.48 7.95
C GLU A 97 -4.80 1.89 7.49
N ASN A 98 -5.66 2.56 6.72
CA ASN A 98 -5.55 4.00 6.51
C ASN A 98 -6.16 4.70 7.72
N SER A 99 -5.33 5.08 8.69
CA SER A 99 -5.72 5.98 9.77
C SER A 99 -5.91 7.40 9.21
N PHE A 100 -7.16 7.75 8.94
CA PHE A 100 -7.60 9.13 8.77
C PHE A 100 -7.66 9.76 10.16
N VAL A 101 -6.69 10.63 10.47
CA VAL A 101 -6.67 11.43 11.71
C VAL A 101 -7.62 12.61 11.51
N GLU A 102 -8.71 12.61 12.27
CA GLU A 102 -9.63 13.72 12.41
C GLU A 102 -8.97 14.80 13.27
N GLU A 103 -8.39 15.80 12.60
CA GLU A 103 -7.77 16.97 13.23
C GLU A 103 -8.87 17.91 13.75
N LYS A 104 -9.12 17.82 15.06
CA LYS A 104 -10.01 18.68 15.83
C LYS A 104 -9.39 20.08 15.94
N ASN A 105 -9.74 20.97 15.01
CA ASN A 105 -9.39 22.39 15.09
C ASN A 105 -10.23 23.08 16.18
N GLU A 106 -9.55 23.46 17.27
CA GLU A 106 -10.02 24.45 18.23
C GLU A 106 -10.00 25.85 17.60
N ALA A 107 -11.09 26.57 17.80
CA ALA A 107 -11.27 27.96 17.40
C ALA A 107 -10.36 28.91 18.20
N PRO A 108 -10.17 30.15 17.68
CA PRO A 108 -10.40 31.28 18.55
C PRO A 108 -11.42 32.27 17.97
N ALA A 109 -12.10 32.92 18.90
CA ALA A 109 -13.15 33.91 18.73
C ALA A 109 -12.69 35.19 18.01
N ALA A 110 -13.58 35.76 17.17
CA ALA A 110 -13.80 37.21 17.09
C ALA A 110 -15.09 37.53 16.30
N THR A 111 -15.99 38.15 17.04
CA THR A 111 -17.09 39.10 16.79
C THR A 111 -17.26 39.77 15.40
N GLU A 112 -18.54 40.02 15.08
CA GLU A 112 -19.19 41.11 14.30
C GLU A 112 -20.01 40.59 13.11
N ALA A 113 -21.34 40.50 13.22
CA ALA A 113 -22.37 41.55 13.14
C ALA A 113 -22.91 41.79 11.71
N SER A 114 -24.24 41.61 11.59
CA SER A 114 -25.19 42.43 10.81
C SER A 114 -25.95 41.78 9.63
N LYS A 115 -27.26 42.09 9.64
CA LYS A 115 -28.33 42.00 8.61
C LYS A 115 -28.89 40.62 8.25
N SER A 116 -30.12 40.26 8.63
CA SER A 116 -31.45 40.80 8.23
C SER A 116 -31.72 40.67 6.73
N GLU A 117 -32.54 39.69 6.35
CA GLU A 117 -33.79 39.94 5.61
C GLU A 117 -34.66 38.69 5.52
N ALA A 118 -35.94 38.87 5.88
CA ALA A 118 -37.00 37.91 5.72
C ALA A 118 -37.54 37.94 4.29
N SER A 119 -37.95 36.79 3.75
CA SER A 119 -39.00 36.78 2.72
C SER A 119 -39.76 35.45 2.71
N HIS A 120 -41.03 35.54 3.06
CA HIS A 120 -42.09 34.55 2.85
C HIS A 120 -42.50 34.54 1.37
N VAL A 121 -42.72 33.36 0.77
CA VAL A 121 -43.87 33.11 -0.13
C VAL A 121 -44.29 31.62 -0.04
N PRO A 122 -45.61 31.31 0.01
CA PRO A 122 -46.17 29.95 0.09
C PRO A 122 -46.70 29.44 -1.26
N VAL A 123 -46.72 28.11 -1.52
CA VAL A 123 -47.67 27.47 -2.48
C VAL A 123 -47.92 25.97 -2.14
N THR A 124 -49.16 25.71 -1.74
CA THR A 124 -50.16 24.65 -2.08
C THR A 124 -49.76 23.21 -2.50
N PRO A 125 -50.49 22.17 -2.00
CA PRO A 125 -50.31 20.76 -2.36
C PRO A 125 -51.14 20.34 -3.59
N GLN A 126 -50.65 19.39 -4.40
CA GLN A 126 -51.44 18.72 -5.44
C GLN A 126 -51.15 17.21 -5.55
N ASN A 127 -52.20 16.48 -5.17
CA ASN A 127 -52.78 15.29 -5.79
C ASN A 127 -52.04 13.95 -5.88
N ALA A 128 -52.74 12.99 -5.26
CA ALA A 128 -52.65 11.55 -5.41
C ALA A 128 -53.02 11.07 -6.82
N ALA A 129 -52.30 10.05 -7.29
CA ALA A 129 -52.79 9.09 -8.28
C ALA A 129 -52.28 7.70 -7.87
N THR A 130 -53.21 6.89 -7.37
CA THR A 130 -53.06 5.47 -7.11
C THR A 130 -52.99 4.72 -8.44
N VAL A 131 -51.86 4.07 -8.72
CA VAL A 131 -51.72 3.09 -9.81
C VAL A 131 -51.70 1.70 -9.18
N ILE A 132 -52.69 0.89 -9.57
CA ILE A 132 -52.86 -0.50 -9.16
C ILE A 132 -52.03 -1.35 -10.13
N GLU A 133 -51.01 -2.04 -9.60
CA GLU A 133 -50.19 -3.00 -10.35
C GLU A 133 -50.75 -4.44 -10.18
N PRO A 134 -50.93 -5.22 -11.25
CA PRO A 134 -51.49 -6.57 -11.19
C PRO A 134 -50.47 -7.63 -10.74
N ALA A 135 -50.99 -8.68 -10.11
CA ALA A 135 -50.26 -9.76 -9.45
C ALA A 135 -49.34 -10.59 -10.36
N PRO A 136 -48.16 -11.02 -9.88
CA PRO A 136 -47.27 -11.92 -10.61
C PRO A 136 -47.72 -13.39 -10.55
N GLU A 137 -47.58 -14.08 -11.68
CA GLU A 137 -47.87 -15.50 -11.86
C GLU A 137 -46.88 -16.43 -11.11
N PRO A 138 -47.32 -17.65 -10.71
CA PRO A 138 -46.52 -18.57 -9.91
C PRO A 138 -45.35 -19.21 -10.69
N ILE A 139 -44.14 -19.03 -10.17
CA ILE A 139 -42.90 -19.63 -10.66
C ILE A 139 -42.89 -21.14 -10.37
N ALA A 140 -42.69 -21.94 -11.41
CA ALA A 140 -42.60 -23.40 -11.34
C ALA A 140 -41.31 -23.84 -10.61
N ILE A 141 -41.50 -24.62 -9.54
CA ILE A 141 -40.43 -25.21 -8.72
C ILE A 141 -39.75 -26.33 -9.54
N ILE A 142 -38.53 -26.07 -10.02
CA ILE A 142 -37.67 -27.08 -10.64
C ILE A 142 -36.97 -27.87 -9.53
N LYS A 143 -37.28 -29.17 -9.42
CA LYS A 143 -36.64 -30.08 -8.46
C LYS A 143 -35.13 -30.26 -8.80
N PRO A 144 -34.21 -30.06 -7.85
CA PRO A 144 -32.79 -30.26 -8.07
C PRO A 144 -32.46 -31.74 -8.27
N LYS A 145 -31.70 -32.02 -9.34
CA LYS A 145 -31.17 -33.34 -9.69
C LYS A 145 -30.00 -33.68 -8.76
N PRO A 146 -30.00 -34.85 -8.08
CA PRO A 146 -28.91 -35.22 -7.19
C PRO A 146 -27.68 -35.59 -8.02
N ILE A 147 -26.65 -34.74 -7.95
CA ILE A 147 -25.29 -35.00 -8.47
C ILE A 147 -24.38 -34.92 -7.25
N ALA A 148 -24.27 -36.01 -6.50
CA ALA A 148 -23.36 -36.11 -5.37
C ALA A 148 -22.90 -37.55 -5.26
N GLU A 149 -21.66 -37.83 -5.70
CA GLU A 149 -20.70 -38.68 -4.98
C GLU A 149 -19.36 -38.84 -5.72
N ASP A 150 -19.30 -38.75 -7.05
CA ASP A 150 -18.04 -39.02 -7.79
C ASP A 150 -17.08 -37.83 -7.99
N VAL A 151 -17.43 -36.62 -7.53
CA VAL A 151 -16.61 -35.40 -7.73
C VAL A 151 -15.64 -35.13 -6.56
N ALA A 152 -15.83 -35.78 -5.41
CA ALA A 152 -15.08 -35.49 -4.19
C ALA A 152 -13.65 -36.09 -4.16
N ALA A 153 -13.36 -37.15 -4.93
CA ALA A 153 -12.04 -37.78 -4.91
C ALA A 153 -11.00 -37.04 -5.77
N ASN A 154 -11.40 -36.54 -6.95
CA ASN A 154 -10.49 -35.89 -7.90
C ASN A 154 -10.23 -34.41 -7.63
N SER A 155 -11.00 -33.78 -6.73
CA SER A 155 -10.82 -32.37 -6.35
C SER A 155 -9.68 -32.16 -5.35
N SER A 156 -9.21 -33.21 -4.67
CA SER A 156 -8.19 -33.10 -3.63
C SER A 156 -6.75 -33.06 -4.16
N GLU A 157 -6.47 -33.65 -5.34
CA GLU A 157 -5.14 -33.60 -5.97
C GLU A 157 -4.92 -32.31 -6.77
N THR A 158 -5.95 -31.82 -7.46
CA THR A 158 -5.86 -30.57 -8.25
C THR A 158 -5.70 -29.33 -7.36
N LEU A 159 -6.34 -29.29 -6.18
CA LEU A 159 -6.17 -28.19 -5.21
C LEU A 159 -4.74 -28.11 -4.63
N LYS A 160 -4.01 -29.22 -4.54
CA LYS A 160 -2.61 -29.24 -4.06
C LYS A 160 -1.63 -28.72 -5.09
N GLU A 161 -1.91 -28.92 -6.38
CA GLU A 161 -1.06 -28.41 -7.46
C GLU A 161 -1.23 -26.89 -7.64
N GLU A 162 -2.46 -26.39 -7.52
CA GLU A 162 -2.76 -24.96 -7.66
C GLU A 162 -2.23 -24.12 -6.48
N THR A 163 -2.32 -24.64 -5.25
CA THR A 163 -1.71 -23.98 -4.08
C THR A 163 -0.18 -24.01 -4.11
N ALA A 164 0.43 -24.99 -4.78
CA ALA A 164 1.87 -25.02 -4.99
C ALA A 164 2.35 -23.94 -5.98
N GLU A 165 1.52 -23.52 -6.94
CA GLU A 165 1.86 -22.43 -7.88
C GLU A 165 1.86 -21.05 -7.20
N HIS A 166 0.99 -20.82 -6.21
CA HIS A 166 0.89 -19.54 -5.52
C HIS A 166 1.95 -19.32 -4.42
N ALA A 167 2.59 -20.39 -3.92
CA ALA A 167 3.57 -20.32 -2.84
C ALA A 167 5.03 -20.16 -3.30
N VAL A 168 5.28 -19.93 -4.59
CA VAL A 168 6.64 -19.95 -5.14
C VAL A 168 7.30 -18.58 -4.98
N TRP A 169 7.89 -18.36 -3.81
CA TRP A 169 8.92 -17.35 -3.59
C TRP A 169 9.99 -17.49 -4.68
N LEU A 170 10.00 -16.54 -5.62
CA LEU A 170 11.04 -16.27 -6.61
C LEU A 170 11.47 -17.41 -7.56
N GLY A 171 10.84 -18.57 -7.59
CA GLY A 171 11.06 -19.64 -8.59
C GLY A 171 12.43 -20.33 -8.60
N GLY A 172 13.51 -19.64 -8.22
CA GLY A 172 14.89 -20.13 -8.32
C GLY A 172 15.18 -21.31 -7.41
N ALA A 173 14.76 -21.23 -6.15
CA ALA A 173 14.91 -22.34 -5.20
C ALA A 173 14.10 -23.58 -5.62
N TRP A 174 12.91 -23.38 -6.18
CA TRP A 174 12.08 -24.48 -6.69
C TRP A 174 12.69 -25.12 -7.95
N TYR A 175 13.22 -24.31 -8.87
CA TYR A 175 13.94 -24.81 -10.03
C TYR A 175 15.17 -25.63 -9.63
N ALA A 176 15.95 -25.12 -8.66
CA ALA A 176 17.10 -25.84 -8.12
C ALA A 176 16.69 -27.15 -7.42
N ALA A 177 15.60 -27.15 -6.66
CA ALA A 177 15.03 -28.34 -6.01
C ALA A 177 14.64 -29.39 -7.05
N LYS A 178 13.87 -29.01 -8.08
CA LYS A 178 13.44 -29.90 -9.16
C LYS A 178 14.61 -30.53 -9.92
N LYS A 179 15.68 -29.76 -10.15
CA LYS A 179 16.87 -30.26 -10.87
C LYS A 179 17.78 -31.15 -10.01
N SER A 180 17.89 -30.86 -8.72
CA SER A 180 18.75 -31.60 -7.79
C SER A 180 18.06 -32.80 -7.13
N GLY A 181 16.72 -32.85 -7.16
CA GLY A 181 15.92 -33.82 -6.41
C GLY A 181 15.81 -33.51 -4.91
N TRP A 182 16.33 -32.36 -4.46
CA TRP A 182 16.31 -31.98 -3.05
C TRP A 182 14.95 -31.37 -2.67
N PRO A 183 14.47 -31.58 -1.43
CA PRO A 183 13.25 -30.94 -0.96
C PRO A 183 13.45 -29.42 -0.86
N ALA A 184 12.47 -28.64 -1.34
CA ALA A 184 12.59 -27.18 -1.45
C ALA A 184 12.86 -26.48 -0.11
N TRP A 185 12.37 -27.03 1.01
CA TRP A 185 12.63 -26.47 2.34
C TRP A 185 14.12 -26.50 2.70
N SER A 186 14.84 -27.58 2.33
CA SER A 186 16.26 -27.73 2.62
C SER A 186 17.11 -26.71 1.86
N LEU A 187 16.81 -26.52 0.56
CA LEU A 187 17.42 -25.48 -0.26
C LEU A 187 17.16 -24.07 0.28
N ARG A 188 15.93 -23.79 0.73
CA ARG A 188 15.59 -22.50 1.37
C ARG A 188 16.43 -22.28 2.63
N SER A 189 16.51 -23.27 3.53
CA SER A 189 17.33 -23.18 4.74
C SER A 189 18.81 -22.99 4.42
N LEU A 190 19.33 -23.66 3.39
CA LEU A 190 20.70 -23.49 2.94
C LEU A 190 20.96 -22.07 2.43
N PHE A 191 20.06 -21.50 1.62
CA PHE A 191 20.18 -20.11 1.16
C PHE A 191 20.06 -19.09 2.29
N VAL A 192 19.21 -19.34 3.28
CA VAL A 192 19.10 -18.49 4.47
C VAL A 192 20.39 -18.55 5.29
N LEU A 193 20.95 -19.73 5.53
CA LEU A 193 22.24 -19.89 6.22
C LEU A 193 23.38 -19.23 5.44
N LEU A 194 23.42 -19.41 4.12
CA LEU A 194 24.41 -18.79 3.25
C LEU A 194 24.27 -17.26 3.27
N GLY A 195 23.04 -16.74 3.26
CA GLY A 195 22.71 -15.33 3.42
C GLY A 195 23.13 -14.76 4.77
N LEU A 196 23.00 -15.56 5.84
CA LEU A 196 23.44 -15.15 7.17
C LEU A 196 24.96 -15.00 7.25
N VAL A 197 25.72 -15.89 6.61
CA VAL A 197 27.20 -15.87 6.65
C VAL A 197 27.78 -14.85 5.67
N THR A 198 27.28 -14.80 4.44
CA THR A 198 27.85 -13.95 3.38
C THR A 198 27.15 -12.58 3.26
N GLY A 199 26.06 -12.39 3.99
CA GLY A 199 25.28 -11.16 4.02
C GLY A 199 24.71 -10.80 2.64
N PRO A 200 24.91 -9.55 2.17
CA PRO A 200 24.31 -9.06 0.93
C PRO A 200 24.86 -9.76 -0.32
N ILE A 201 26.00 -10.44 -0.24
CA ILE A 201 26.64 -11.08 -1.38
C ILE A 201 25.84 -12.30 -1.85
N ALA A 202 25.38 -13.17 -0.96
CA ALA A 202 24.51 -14.30 -1.34
C ALA A 202 23.22 -13.83 -1.99
N LEU A 203 22.68 -12.70 -1.53
CA LEU A 203 21.49 -12.13 -2.13
C LEU A 203 21.75 -11.67 -3.56
N LEU A 204 22.85 -10.95 -3.82
CA LEU A 204 23.22 -10.55 -5.17
C LEU A 204 23.44 -11.77 -6.07
N LEU A 205 24.11 -12.81 -5.58
CA LEU A 205 24.31 -14.06 -6.34
C LEU A 205 23.00 -14.78 -6.64
N TYR A 206 22.11 -14.89 -5.65
CA TYR A 206 20.78 -15.47 -5.82
C TYR A 206 19.99 -14.73 -6.90
N MET A 207 20.11 -13.41 -6.90
CA MET A 207 19.43 -12.53 -7.82
C MET A 207 19.98 -12.61 -9.24
N SER A 208 21.30 -12.64 -9.37
CA SER A 208 21.96 -12.91 -10.65
C SER A 208 21.54 -14.27 -11.21
N ALA A 209 21.49 -15.31 -10.37
CA ALA A 209 21.02 -16.63 -10.77
C ALA A 209 19.55 -16.61 -11.23
N PHE A 210 18.67 -15.92 -10.50
CA PHE A 210 17.27 -15.76 -10.89
C PHE A 210 17.12 -15.05 -12.25
N ILE A 211 17.82 -13.93 -12.43
CA ILE A 211 17.81 -13.17 -13.70
C ILE A 211 18.32 -14.05 -14.84
N MET A 212 19.41 -14.79 -14.62
CA MET A 212 19.96 -15.73 -15.61
C MET A 212 18.97 -16.83 -15.99
N LEU A 213 18.28 -17.43 -15.02
CA LEU A 213 17.25 -18.45 -15.27
C LEU A 213 16.07 -17.89 -16.06
N ARG A 214 15.68 -16.64 -15.76
CA ARG A 214 14.58 -15.95 -16.44
C ARG A 214 14.93 -15.55 -17.87
N MET A 215 16.14 -15.05 -18.10
CA MET A 215 16.64 -14.77 -19.46
C MET A 215 16.73 -16.03 -20.32
N ARG A 216 16.93 -17.21 -19.71
CA ARG A 216 16.91 -18.52 -20.39
C ARG A 216 15.51 -19.08 -20.64
N GLY A 217 14.45 -18.43 -20.16
CA GLY A 217 13.08 -18.94 -20.26
C GLY A 217 12.80 -20.19 -19.42
N ALA A 218 13.70 -20.56 -18.50
CA ALA A 218 13.54 -21.75 -17.67
C ALA A 218 12.47 -21.59 -16.58
N VAL A 219 12.09 -20.35 -16.27
CA VAL A 219 11.08 -19.99 -15.28
C VAL A 219 10.03 -19.11 -15.97
N LYS A 220 8.82 -19.64 -16.13
CA LYS A 220 7.65 -18.85 -16.54
C LYS A 220 7.13 -18.11 -15.30
N ALA A 221 7.09 -16.79 -15.36
CA ALA A 221 6.52 -15.97 -14.31
C ALA A 221 5.23 -15.31 -14.84
N PRO A 222 4.18 -15.20 -14.01
CA PRO A 222 2.89 -14.66 -14.44
C PRO A 222 2.96 -13.16 -14.81
N ALA A 223 3.93 -12.42 -14.26
CA ALA A 223 4.10 -10.99 -14.53
C ALA A 223 5.23 -10.70 -15.53
N PRO A 224 5.09 -9.69 -16.41
CA PRO A 224 6.15 -9.25 -17.32
C PRO A 224 7.38 -8.77 -16.54
N PHE A 225 8.56 -9.15 -17.02
CA PHE A 225 9.83 -8.77 -16.41
C PHE A 225 10.35 -7.46 -17.00
N HIS A 226 10.59 -6.46 -16.16
CA HIS A 226 11.19 -5.19 -16.57
C HIS A 226 12.63 -5.10 -16.02
N PRO A 227 13.65 -5.50 -16.79
CA PRO A 227 15.05 -5.52 -16.32
C PRO A 227 15.55 -4.15 -15.89
N SER A 228 15.04 -3.08 -16.52
CA SER A 228 15.37 -1.71 -16.16
C SER A 228 15.03 -1.40 -14.70
N ARG A 229 13.87 -1.82 -14.19
CA ARG A 229 13.46 -1.58 -12.79
C ARG A 229 14.38 -2.24 -11.79
N VAL A 230 14.89 -3.43 -12.11
CA VAL A 230 15.81 -4.19 -11.26
C VAL A 230 17.15 -3.46 -11.07
N ILE A 231 17.59 -2.68 -12.05
CA ILE A 231 18.84 -1.92 -11.99
C ILE A 231 18.58 -0.50 -11.44
N LEU A 232 17.54 0.18 -11.95
CA LEU A 232 17.25 1.57 -11.61
C LEU A 232 16.84 1.76 -10.15
N ASN A 233 16.01 0.88 -9.58
CA ASN A 233 15.55 1.03 -8.19
C ASN A 233 16.71 1.01 -7.18
N PRO A 234 17.55 -0.04 -7.12
CA PRO A 234 18.67 -0.05 -6.18
C PRO A 234 19.68 1.04 -6.48
N LEU A 235 19.92 1.38 -7.75
CA LEU A 235 20.81 2.49 -8.12
C LEU A 235 20.28 3.82 -7.60
N PHE A 236 18.97 4.06 -7.72
CA PHE A 236 18.32 5.27 -7.19
C PHE A 236 18.39 5.31 -5.66
N THR A 237 18.11 4.20 -4.98
CA THR A 237 18.24 4.10 -3.52
C THR A 237 19.66 4.41 -3.06
N VAL A 238 20.68 3.79 -3.67
CA VAL A 238 22.09 4.06 -3.37
C VAL A 238 22.44 5.52 -3.66
N GLY A 239 22.00 6.07 -4.79
CA GLY A 239 22.24 7.46 -5.17
C GLY A 239 21.68 8.45 -4.14
N VAL A 240 20.44 8.26 -3.71
CA VAL A 240 19.81 9.10 -2.67
C VAL A 240 20.53 8.95 -1.33
N MET A 241 20.93 7.74 -0.95
CA MET A 241 21.69 7.54 0.28
C MET A 241 23.08 8.20 0.24
N ILE A 242 23.79 8.10 -0.89
CA ILE A 242 25.07 8.79 -1.11
C ILE A 242 24.86 10.30 -1.00
N LEU A 243 23.78 10.83 -1.59
CA LEU A 243 23.46 12.25 -1.50
C LEU A 243 23.32 12.70 -0.05
N PHE A 244 22.57 11.97 0.79
CA PHE A 244 22.44 12.32 2.21
C PHE A 244 23.74 12.14 2.99
N TYR A 245 24.49 11.07 2.74
CA TYR A 245 25.79 10.83 3.38
C TYR A 245 26.78 11.97 3.09
N LEU A 246 26.94 12.32 1.81
CA LEU A 246 27.80 13.42 1.39
C LEU A 246 27.26 14.75 1.91
N GLY A 247 25.94 14.96 1.88
CA GLY A 247 25.29 16.15 2.44
C GLY A 247 25.61 16.35 3.93
N GLY A 248 25.58 15.28 4.73
CA GLY A 248 25.97 15.33 6.14
C GLY A 248 27.45 15.68 6.32
N ILE A 249 28.36 14.99 5.63
CA ILE A 249 29.81 15.22 5.75
C ILE A 249 30.21 16.62 5.27
N TYR A 250 29.73 17.03 4.09
CA TYR A 250 30.04 18.36 3.55
C TYR A 250 29.31 19.46 4.32
N GLY A 251 28.15 19.17 4.91
CA GLY A 251 27.47 20.06 5.85
C GLY A 251 28.35 20.39 7.06
N ILE A 252 28.87 19.36 7.74
CA ILE A 252 29.81 19.53 8.86
C ILE A 252 31.04 20.33 8.43
N LYS A 253 31.69 19.93 7.33
CA LYS A 253 32.87 20.64 6.80
C LYS A 253 32.57 22.11 6.47
N GLY A 254 31.38 22.39 5.92
CA GLY A 254 30.92 23.73 5.62
C GLY A 254 30.75 24.59 6.88
N VAL A 255 30.18 24.02 7.94
CA VAL A 255 30.06 24.69 9.25
C VAL A 255 31.45 24.94 9.85
N CYS A 256 32.37 23.98 9.79
CA CYS A 256 33.74 24.16 10.27
C CYS A 256 34.46 25.28 9.51
N LEU A 257 34.37 25.27 8.17
CA LEU A 257 34.98 26.29 7.32
C LEU A 257 34.39 27.67 7.60
N ALA A 258 33.07 27.77 7.74
CA ALA A 258 32.41 29.02 8.10
C ALA A 258 32.88 29.51 9.48
N HIS A 259 32.91 28.64 10.48
CA HIS A 259 33.39 28.98 11.82
C HIS A 259 34.82 29.51 11.79
N GLU A 260 35.75 28.79 11.15
CA GLU A 260 37.15 29.20 11.02
C GLU A 260 37.30 30.52 10.27
N LYS A 261 36.59 30.69 9.14
CA LYS A 261 36.69 31.88 8.29
C LYS A 261 36.10 33.13 8.94
N TYR A 262 34.95 33.03 9.61
CA TYR A 262 34.25 34.19 10.17
C TYR A 262 34.68 34.52 11.60
N LEU A 263 35.05 33.52 12.41
CA LEU A 263 35.46 33.72 13.79
C LEU A 263 36.99 33.71 13.96
N SER A 264 37.75 33.42 12.90
CA SER A 264 39.22 33.37 12.90
C SER A 264 39.81 32.49 14.01
N ARG A 265 39.08 31.44 14.38
CA ARG A 265 39.43 30.52 15.48
C ARG A 265 39.13 29.09 15.08
N ALA A 266 39.92 28.16 15.61
CA ALA A 266 39.68 26.73 15.43
C ALA A 266 38.32 26.33 16.02
N VAL A 267 37.69 25.32 15.42
CA VAL A 267 36.46 24.73 15.96
C VAL A 267 36.80 24.05 17.28
N PRO A 268 36.07 24.32 18.37
CA PRO A 268 36.31 23.66 19.66
C PRO A 268 36.06 22.15 19.56
N ASP A 269 36.65 21.37 20.45
CA ASP A 269 36.37 19.94 20.53
C ASP A 269 34.93 19.71 21.02
N LEU A 270 34.12 19.10 20.17
CA LEU A 270 32.69 18.92 20.37
C LEU A 270 32.34 17.61 21.10
N ASN A 271 33.33 16.75 21.38
CA ASN A 271 33.13 15.45 22.03
C ASN A 271 31.92 14.68 21.44
N ASP A 272 30.95 14.30 22.28
CA ASP A 272 29.76 13.53 21.91
C ASP A 272 28.82 14.27 20.94
N TRP A 273 28.89 15.60 20.81
CA TRP A 273 28.06 16.35 19.87
C TRP A 273 28.49 16.14 18.41
N ALA A 274 29.74 15.69 18.17
CA ALA A 274 30.25 15.36 16.84
C ALA A 274 30.12 13.86 16.49
N TRP A 275 29.21 13.13 17.14
CA TRP A 275 28.99 11.71 16.89
C TRP A 275 28.72 11.38 15.42
N LEU A 276 28.06 12.27 14.67
CA LEU A 276 27.79 12.05 13.24
C LEU A 276 29.09 11.94 12.44
N GLU A 277 30.11 12.75 12.73
CA GLU A 277 31.40 12.67 12.04
C GLU A 277 32.06 11.30 12.25
N LEU A 278 32.08 10.84 13.51
CA LEU A 278 32.66 9.57 13.93
C LEU A 278 31.90 8.34 13.40
N GLN A 279 30.56 8.42 13.37
CA GLN A 279 29.70 7.27 13.05
C GLN A 279 29.13 7.27 11.62
N SER A 280 29.28 8.36 10.86
CA SER A 280 28.70 8.53 9.51
C SER A 280 28.96 7.32 8.61
N GLY A 281 30.21 6.85 8.54
CA GLY A 281 30.59 5.69 7.71
C GLY A 281 29.92 4.39 8.15
N ARG A 282 29.80 4.15 9.48
CA ARG A 282 29.14 2.96 10.02
C ARG A 282 27.63 3.00 9.77
N MET A 283 26.99 4.16 9.95
CA MET A 283 25.57 4.33 9.67
C MET A 283 25.27 4.17 8.18
N PHE A 284 26.06 4.79 7.31
CA PHE A 284 25.91 4.65 5.86
C PHE A 284 26.10 3.21 5.43
N GLY A 285 27.15 2.54 5.91
CA GLY A 285 27.40 1.13 5.64
C GLY A 285 26.28 0.22 6.13
N GLY A 286 25.80 0.44 7.36
CA GLY A 286 24.68 -0.32 7.93
C GLY A 286 23.37 -0.09 7.19
N ALA A 287 23.09 1.15 6.80
CA ALA A 287 21.91 1.48 6.02
C ALA A 287 21.98 0.86 4.61
N LEU A 288 23.15 0.88 3.94
CA LEU A 288 23.34 0.20 2.65
C LEU A 288 23.15 -1.31 2.81
N LEU A 289 23.77 -1.91 3.83
CA LEU A 289 23.68 -3.33 4.12
C LEU A 289 22.22 -3.79 4.29
N LEU A 290 21.41 -2.97 4.96
CA LEU A 290 20.01 -3.26 5.23
C LEU A 290 19.10 -2.96 4.03
N LEU A 291 19.20 -1.74 3.47
CA LEU A 291 18.23 -1.22 2.50
C LEU A 291 18.51 -1.67 1.07
N LEU A 292 19.76 -1.96 0.70
CA LEU A 292 20.09 -2.39 -0.67
C LEU A 292 19.44 -3.74 -1.02
N PRO A 293 19.50 -4.78 -0.17
CA PRO A 293 18.76 -6.02 -0.41
C PRO A 293 17.25 -5.81 -0.56
N LEU A 294 16.66 -4.97 0.29
CA LEU A 294 15.22 -4.67 0.28
C LEU A 294 14.82 -3.91 -0.99
N ALA A 295 15.63 -2.94 -1.43
CA ALA A 295 15.44 -2.22 -2.69
C ALA A 295 15.44 -3.19 -3.87
N LEU A 296 16.37 -4.13 -3.86
CA LEU A 296 16.53 -5.13 -4.91
C LEU A 296 15.35 -6.12 -4.94
N PHE A 297 14.86 -6.56 -3.77
CA PHE A 297 13.64 -7.36 -3.66
C PHE A 297 12.40 -6.60 -4.13
N SER A 298 12.27 -5.32 -3.78
CA SER A 298 11.14 -4.49 -4.19
C SER A 298 11.05 -4.27 -5.70
N ALA A 299 12.15 -4.47 -6.43
CA ALA A 299 12.18 -4.34 -7.88
C ALA A 299 11.72 -5.60 -8.61
N MET A 300 11.47 -6.69 -7.89
CA MET A 300 11.02 -7.94 -8.48
C MET A 300 9.52 -8.12 -8.39
N PRO A 301 8.91 -8.81 -9.37
CA PRO A 301 7.51 -9.21 -9.28
C PRO A 301 7.38 -10.28 -8.19
N LEU A 302 7.00 -9.85 -7.00
CA LEU A 302 6.67 -10.73 -5.89
C LEU A 302 5.17 -11.06 -5.93
N ALA A 303 4.80 -12.24 -5.45
CA ALA A 303 3.40 -12.62 -5.32
C ALA A 303 2.66 -11.65 -4.38
N ASN A 304 1.33 -11.57 -4.50
CA ASN A 304 0.44 -10.85 -3.58
C ASN A 304 0.78 -9.35 -3.36
N GLY A 305 1.44 -8.69 -4.33
CA GLY A 305 1.75 -7.26 -4.24
C GLY A 305 2.82 -6.91 -3.18
N TRP A 306 3.60 -7.88 -2.70
CA TRP A 306 4.67 -7.65 -1.74
C TRP A 306 5.75 -6.67 -2.24
N ASP A 307 5.88 -6.52 -3.56
CA ASP A 307 6.77 -5.54 -4.19
C ASP A 307 6.43 -4.10 -3.79
N PHE A 308 5.14 -3.75 -3.74
CA PHE A 308 4.69 -2.43 -3.29
C PHE A 308 5.02 -2.17 -1.82
N SER A 309 4.77 -3.16 -0.96
CA SER A 309 5.06 -3.06 0.48
C SER A 309 6.55 -2.91 0.75
N LEU A 310 7.40 -3.73 0.11
CA LEU A 310 8.85 -3.62 0.24
C LEU A 310 9.41 -2.31 -0.32
N LYS A 311 8.81 -1.79 -1.39
CA LYS A 311 9.19 -0.49 -1.95
C LYS A 311 8.91 0.63 -0.94
N ARG A 312 7.72 0.65 -0.34
CA ARG A 312 7.35 1.64 0.70
C ARG A 312 8.24 1.50 1.93
N PHE A 313 8.53 0.27 2.36
CA PHE A 313 9.43 0.01 3.47
C PHE A 313 10.85 0.53 3.19
N THR A 314 11.37 0.29 1.98
CA THR A 314 12.69 0.79 1.58
C THR A 314 12.72 2.32 1.53
N GLN A 315 11.67 2.95 1.01
CA GLN A 315 11.54 4.42 1.01
C GLN A 315 11.51 4.98 2.43
N ALA A 316 10.73 4.37 3.32
CA ALA A 316 10.68 4.75 4.74
C ALA A 316 12.06 4.61 5.40
N GLY A 317 12.80 3.54 5.11
CA GLY A 317 14.16 3.34 5.60
C GLY A 317 15.14 4.42 5.13
N VAL A 318 15.06 4.82 3.85
CA VAL A 318 15.88 5.94 3.33
C VAL A 318 15.52 7.26 4.00
N ILE A 319 14.23 7.52 4.22
CA ILE A 319 13.76 8.72 4.94
C ILE A 319 14.27 8.71 6.37
N LEU A 320 14.21 7.57 7.07
CA LEU A 320 14.72 7.44 8.42
C LEU A 320 16.23 7.71 8.50
N TYR A 321 16.99 7.22 7.51
CA TYR A 321 18.41 7.53 7.38
C TYR A 321 18.65 9.04 7.19
N ALA A 322 17.88 9.70 6.32
CA ALA A 322 17.96 11.14 6.10
C ALA A 322 17.64 11.96 7.37
N ILE A 323 16.65 11.53 8.14
CA ILE A 323 16.30 12.13 9.44
C ILE A 323 17.47 11.98 10.42
N ALA A 324 18.09 10.80 10.50
CA ALA A 324 19.21 10.56 11.40
C ALA A 324 20.44 11.42 11.04
N VAL A 325 20.74 11.60 9.75
CA VAL A 325 21.79 12.52 9.27
C VAL A 325 21.44 13.97 9.63
N SER A 326 20.20 14.40 9.43
CA SER A 326 19.74 15.74 9.79
C SER A 326 19.88 16.00 11.29
N PHE A 327 19.52 15.02 12.13
CA PHE A 327 19.66 15.11 13.58
C PHE A 327 21.14 15.21 14.00
N GLY A 328 22.02 14.44 13.36
CA GLY A 328 23.46 14.53 13.61
C GLY A 328 24.05 15.89 13.24
N LEU A 329 23.61 16.48 12.13
CA LEU A 329 24.04 17.83 11.74
C LEU A 329 23.52 18.89 12.74
N ALA A 330 22.26 18.78 13.16
CA ALA A 330 21.69 19.69 14.16
C ALA A 330 22.44 19.57 15.50
N SER A 331 22.71 18.35 15.96
CA SER A 331 23.49 18.07 17.17
C SER A 331 24.88 18.71 17.11
N PHE A 332 25.57 18.59 15.97
CA PHE A 332 26.87 19.23 15.75
C PHE A 332 26.80 20.76 15.92
N ILE A 333 25.81 21.41 15.28
CA ILE A 333 25.61 22.86 15.38
C ILE A 333 25.28 23.28 16.83
N THR A 334 24.38 22.54 17.50
CA THR A 334 24.03 22.80 18.89
C THR A 334 25.25 22.71 19.81
N GLY A 335 26.13 21.73 19.61
CA GLY A 335 27.38 21.61 20.36
C GLY A 335 28.26 22.85 20.24
N ILE A 336 28.41 23.41 19.03
CA ILE A 336 29.18 24.65 18.80
C ILE A 336 28.56 25.82 19.59
N ILE A 337 27.24 25.97 19.54
CA ILE A 337 26.54 27.05 20.24
C ILE A 337 26.73 26.94 21.75
N ILE A 338 26.59 25.75 22.32
CA ILE A 338 26.75 25.53 23.77
C ILE A 338 28.16 25.90 24.22
N VAL A 339 29.19 25.43 23.50
CA VAL A 339 30.58 25.77 23.84
C VAL A 339 30.80 27.28 23.77
N PHE A 340 30.28 27.94 22.72
CA PHE A 340 30.39 29.38 22.58
C PHE A 340 29.69 30.17 23.69
N VAL A 341 28.49 29.74 24.11
CA VAL A 341 27.77 30.39 25.21
C VAL A 341 28.53 30.22 26.54
N ASN A 342 29.10 29.04 26.78
CA ASN A 342 29.90 28.79 27.98
C ASN A 342 31.16 29.66 28.05
N GLU A 343 31.77 29.99 26.90
CA GLU A 343 32.91 30.92 26.83
C GLU A 343 32.56 32.34 27.30
N PHE A 344 31.31 32.80 27.13
CA PHE A 344 30.88 34.12 27.62
C PHE A 344 30.43 34.14 29.09
N ALA A 345 30.12 32.97 29.65
CA ALA A 345 29.62 32.86 31.00
C ALA A 345 30.73 32.78 32.07
N GLY A 346 31.99 32.56 31.66
CA GLY A 346 33.17 32.48 32.53
C GLY A 346 34.03 33.72 32.48
#